data_AF-A0A8K0N8T1-F1
#
_entry.id   AF-A0A8K0N8T1-F1
#
_cell.length_a   1.000
_cell.length_b   1.000
_cell.length_c   1.000
_cell.angle_alpha   90.00
_cell.angle_beta   90.00
_cell.angle_gamma   90.00
#
_symmetry.space_group_name_H-M   'P 1'
#
loop_
_entity.id
_entity.type
_entity.pdbx_description
1 polymer ?
#
loop_
_entity_poly.entity_id
_entity_poly.type
_entity_poly.pdbx_seq_one_letter_code
_entity_poly.pdbx_strand_id
1 'polypeptide(L)'
;MGAYRGGAATFAVVGLASKPTHVFGNPWFKCEWVSNNPSVAPVRAKAYKILPDWGYGRVYTVVVVNCTFPSNPNADNAGGNLLLHAYYSTISRRYEKFVALEESPGSYNESHYQPPFQYEYLYCGSSLYGNLSASRIREWMAYHAHFFGPNSHFVFHDAGGIRPEVKAVLEPWVKVGRATVQDIRSQAEYDGYYYNQFLVVNDCLHRYRHAANWTFFFDVDEYLYLPEGRTLASVLDKLSGFTQFTIEQNPMSSKLCVLDPKEDYSKEWGFEKLVFRNSITGVRRDRKYAIQARKAYATGVHMSENVIGKTTHKTEDMIRYYHYHNSINVFGEPCREFIPLPPKGNVTWFEKIPYVYDDNMKRIAGAIKQFEKETIGSFRT
;
A
#
# COMPACT_ATOMS: atom_id res chain seq x y z
N MET A 1 8.69 12.97 -3.94
CA MET A 1 7.21 12.85 -3.87
C MET A 1 6.60 14.23 -3.73
N GLY A 2 5.29 14.34 -3.95
CA GLY A 2 4.67 15.56 -4.48
C GLY A 2 3.53 16.14 -3.65
N ALA A 3 2.70 16.90 -4.34
CA ALA A 3 1.48 17.49 -3.79
C ALA A 3 0.26 17.03 -4.58
N TYR A 4 -0.88 16.97 -3.92
CA TYR A 4 -2.10 16.38 -4.45
C TYR A 4 -3.29 17.20 -4.02
N ARG A 5 -4.23 17.43 -4.94
CA ARG A 5 -5.56 17.92 -4.60
C ARG A 5 -6.34 16.80 -3.90
N GLY A 6 -6.69 17.04 -2.64
CA GLY A 6 -7.39 16.09 -1.77
C GLY A 6 -8.91 16.25 -1.78
N GLY A 7 -9.45 17.19 -2.54
CA GLY A 7 -10.88 17.52 -2.63
C GLY A 7 -11.10 18.92 -3.20
N ALA A 8 -12.32 19.45 -3.05
CA ALA A 8 -12.68 20.78 -3.55
C ALA A 8 -11.82 21.91 -2.96
N ALA A 9 -11.51 21.87 -1.67
CA ALA A 9 -10.77 22.92 -0.97
C ALA A 9 -9.54 22.41 -0.20
N THR A 10 -9.17 21.13 -0.39
CA THR A 10 -8.12 20.49 0.39
C THR A 10 -6.96 20.03 -0.49
N PHE A 11 -5.75 20.14 0.03
CA PHE A 11 -4.52 19.72 -0.63
C PHE A 11 -3.60 19.03 0.38
N ALA A 12 -2.80 18.10 -0.08
CA ALA A 12 -1.76 17.46 0.72
C ALA A 12 -0.41 17.61 0.00
N VAL A 13 0.62 17.99 0.74
CA VAL A 13 2.02 17.96 0.28
C VAL A 13 2.75 16.91 1.09
N VAL A 14 3.34 15.93 0.42
CA VAL A 14 4.08 14.83 1.06
C VAL A 14 5.56 15.07 0.81
N GLY A 15 6.32 15.13 1.91
CA GLY A 15 7.68 15.68 1.99
C GLY A 15 8.62 14.80 2.81
N LEU A 16 9.93 14.91 2.57
CA LEU A 16 10.97 14.54 3.52
C LEU A 16 11.52 15.83 4.09
N ALA A 17 11.81 15.84 5.37
CA ALA A 17 12.49 16.94 6.02
C ALA A 17 13.54 16.41 7.01
N SER A 18 14.52 17.26 7.32
CA SER A 18 15.51 16.98 8.34
C SER A 18 14.82 16.70 9.69
N LYS A 19 15.03 15.50 10.25
CA LYS A 19 14.46 15.12 11.54
C LYS A 19 14.96 16.04 12.67
N PRO A 20 16.26 16.40 12.79
CA PRO A 20 16.73 17.38 13.77
C PRO A 20 15.98 18.72 13.72
N THR A 21 15.69 19.23 12.52
CA THR A 21 14.92 20.48 12.38
C THR A 21 13.53 20.34 13.00
N HIS A 22 12.89 19.19 12.85
CA HIS A 22 11.58 18.92 13.45
C HIS A 22 11.62 18.74 14.97
N VAL A 23 12.71 18.19 15.50
CA VAL A 23 12.89 17.99 16.95
C VAL A 23 13.21 19.30 17.67
N PHE A 24 14.11 20.12 17.13
CA PHE A 24 14.63 21.30 17.83
C PHE A 24 14.06 22.63 17.33
N GLY A 25 13.68 22.71 16.05
CA GLY A 25 13.23 23.95 15.42
C GLY A 25 11.72 24.17 15.50
N ASN A 26 10.92 23.11 15.66
CA ASN A 26 9.45 23.18 15.58
C ASN A 26 8.94 23.94 14.33
N PRO A 27 9.32 23.49 13.11
CA PRO A 27 8.89 24.13 11.87
C PRO A 27 7.37 24.04 11.71
N TRP A 28 6.80 25.06 11.08
CA TRP A 28 5.37 25.15 10.77
C TRP A 28 5.17 25.63 9.33
N PHE A 29 3.97 25.40 8.81
CA PHE A 29 3.69 25.59 7.39
C PHE A 29 2.45 26.47 7.19
N LYS A 30 2.43 27.18 6.06
CA LYS A 30 1.27 27.92 5.57
C LYS A 30 1.10 27.67 4.08
N CYS A 31 -0.15 27.58 3.65
CA CYS A 31 -0.46 27.38 2.24
C CYS A 31 -1.08 28.65 1.67
N GLU A 32 -0.76 28.95 0.42
CA GLU A 32 -1.29 30.08 -0.33
C GLU A 32 -1.67 29.59 -1.72
N TRP A 33 -2.88 29.89 -2.16
CA TRP A 33 -3.31 29.66 -3.52
C TRP A 33 -3.20 30.97 -4.31
N VAL A 34 -2.56 30.92 -5.47
CA VAL A 34 -2.47 32.03 -6.41
C VAL A 34 -3.16 31.61 -7.71
N SER A 35 -4.29 32.24 -8.01
CA SER A 35 -5.04 31.97 -9.24
C SER A 35 -4.32 32.55 -10.46
N ASN A 36 -4.49 31.91 -11.62
CA ASN A 36 -4.09 32.49 -12.90
C ASN A 36 -5.01 33.65 -13.32
N ASN A 37 -6.20 33.76 -12.71
CA ASN A 37 -7.09 34.90 -12.90
C ASN A 37 -6.57 36.10 -12.07
N PRO A 38 -6.06 37.18 -12.70
CA PRO A 38 -5.43 38.29 -11.99
C PRO A 38 -6.43 39.10 -11.13
N SER A 39 -7.73 38.95 -11.38
CA SER A 39 -8.78 39.58 -10.59
C SER A 39 -9.04 38.87 -9.26
N VAL A 40 -8.53 37.64 -9.08
CA VAL A 40 -8.69 36.85 -7.86
C VAL A 40 -7.47 37.02 -6.96
N ALA A 41 -7.66 37.61 -5.78
CA ALA A 41 -6.58 37.79 -4.81
C ALA A 41 -6.09 36.43 -4.25
N PRO A 42 -4.80 36.29 -3.92
CA PRO A 42 -4.28 35.09 -3.29
C PRO A 42 -5.00 34.76 -1.98
N VAL A 43 -5.41 33.50 -1.82
CA VAL A 43 -6.08 33.01 -0.61
C VAL A 43 -5.08 32.23 0.22
N ARG A 44 -5.13 32.38 1.56
CA ARG A 44 -4.23 31.68 2.47
C ARG A 44 -4.98 30.74 3.39
N ALA A 45 -4.37 29.60 3.68
CA ALA A 45 -4.87 28.60 4.61
C ALA A 45 -3.79 28.26 5.65
N LYS A 46 -4.23 27.97 6.88
CA LYS A 46 -3.36 27.33 7.87
C LYS A 46 -3.12 25.90 7.41
N ALA A 47 -1.87 25.46 7.52
CA ALA A 47 -1.50 24.08 7.22
C ALA A 47 -1.44 23.25 8.51
N TYR A 48 -1.81 21.98 8.41
CA TYR A 48 -1.64 20.99 9.47
C TYR A 48 -0.50 20.04 9.11
N LYS A 49 0.47 19.91 10.01
CA LYS A 49 1.66 19.08 9.83
C LYS A 49 1.47 17.74 10.54
N ILE A 50 1.69 16.65 9.82
CA ILE A 50 1.65 15.28 10.33
C ILE A 50 3.00 14.62 10.07
N LEU A 51 3.50 13.87 11.05
CA LEU A 51 4.76 13.12 10.98
C LEU A 51 4.46 11.63 11.14
N PRO A 52 4.09 10.94 10.04
CA PRO A 52 3.57 9.57 10.12
C PRO A 52 4.61 8.53 10.53
N ASP A 53 5.90 8.86 10.47
CA ASP A 53 7.03 8.00 10.84
C ASP A 53 7.69 8.44 12.16
N TRP A 54 7.01 9.23 13.01
CA TRP A 54 7.62 9.76 14.22
C TRP A 54 8.03 8.63 15.18
N GLY A 55 9.33 8.55 15.48
CA GLY A 55 9.94 7.44 16.21
C GLY A 55 10.66 6.40 15.33
N TYR A 56 10.36 6.36 14.02
CA TYR A 56 11.00 5.48 13.03
C TYR A 56 11.96 6.20 12.09
N GLY A 57 11.70 7.49 11.79
CA GLY A 57 12.53 8.29 10.88
C GLY A 57 14.01 8.30 11.28
N ARG A 58 14.90 8.35 10.28
CA ARG A 58 16.36 8.35 10.49
C ARG A 58 16.89 9.78 10.44
N VAL A 59 17.75 10.13 9.48
CA VAL A 59 18.21 11.51 9.25
C VAL A 59 17.05 12.36 8.73
N TYR A 60 16.25 11.77 7.84
CA TYR A 60 15.03 12.36 7.32
C TYR A 60 13.79 11.73 7.96
N THR A 61 12.76 12.56 8.16
CA THR A 61 11.42 12.18 8.61
C THR A 61 10.41 12.55 7.53
N VAL A 62 9.35 11.77 7.43
CA VAL A 62 8.23 12.07 6.52
C VAL A 62 7.40 13.21 7.09
N VAL A 63 7.02 14.14 6.24
CA VAL A 63 6.14 15.25 6.57
C VAL A 63 4.96 15.25 5.61
N VAL A 64 3.75 15.10 6.15
CA VAL A 64 2.53 15.35 5.40
C VAL A 64 1.97 16.69 5.84
N VAL A 65 1.85 17.63 4.90
CA VAL A 65 1.28 18.95 5.13
C VAL A 65 -0.09 19.01 4.47
N ASN A 66 -1.14 19.09 5.27
CA ASN A 66 -2.51 19.23 4.79
C ASN A 66 -2.93 20.70 4.82
N CYS A 67 -3.39 21.22 3.68
CA CYS A 67 -3.93 22.56 3.51
C CYS A 67 -5.43 22.46 3.32
N THR A 68 -6.23 23.21 4.09
CA THR A 68 -7.68 23.31 3.88
C THR A 68 -8.07 24.77 3.77
N PHE A 69 -8.55 25.16 2.59
CA PHE A 69 -9.04 26.50 2.31
C PHE A 69 -10.51 26.65 2.74
N PRO A 70 -10.98 27.87 3.04
CA PRO A 70 -12.38 28.11 3.42
C PRO A 70 -13.40 27.74 2.32
N SER A 71 -12.98 27.82 1.05
CA SER A 71 -13.75 27.46 -0.13
C SER A 71 -12.81 26.90 -1.20
N ASN A 72 -13.36 26.32 -2.29
CA ASN A 72 -12.54 25.89 -3.42
C ASN A 72 -11.80 27.09 -4.02
N PRO A 73 -10.45 27.12 -3.97
CA PRO A 73 -9.71 28.29 -4.43
C PRO A 73 -9.54 28.34 -5.96
N ASN A 74 -9.94 27.30 -6.69
CA ASN A 74 -9.93 27.19 -8.15
C ASN A 74 -11.34 26.92 -8.71
N ALA A 75 -12.37 27.55 -8.12
CA ALA A 75 -13.77 27.31 -8.48
C ALA A 75 -14.15 27.80 -9.89
N ASP A 76 -13.44 28.82 -10.40
CA ASP A 76 -13.57 29.33 -11.76
C ASP A 76 -12.80 28.48 -12.80
N ASN A 77 -12.09 27.45 -12.34
CA ASN A 77 -11.25 26.57 -13.14
C ASN A 77 -10.21 27.32 -14.01
N ALA A 78 -9.79 28.51 -13.57
CA ALA A 78 -8.76 29.30 -14.23
C ALA A 78 -7.37 28.66 -14.11
N GLY A 79 -7.21 27.69 -13.22
CA GLY A 79 -5.92 27.13 -12.85
C GLY A 79 -5.16 28.06 -11.89
N GLY A 80 -4.01 27.60 -11.43
CA GLY A 80 -3.20 28.35 -10.49
C GLY A 80 -2.17 27.51 -9.77
N ASN A 81 -1.56 28.11 -8.76
CA ASN A 81 -0.44 27.55 -8.02
C ASN A 81 -0.77 27.45 -6.53
N LEU A 82 -0.54 26.26 -5.97
CA LEU A 82 -0.42 26.05 -4.53
C LEU A 82 1.02 26.35 -4.12
N LEU A 83 1.21 27.42 -3.35
CA LEU A 83 2.49 27.80 -2.76
C LEU A 83 2.55 27.31 -1.32
N LEU A 84 3.65 26.63 -0.98
CA LEU A 84 3.95 26.24 0.39
C LEU A 84 4.98 27.19 0.99
N HIS A 85 4.66 27.72 2.17
CA HIS A 85 5.55 28.54 2.98
C HIS A 85 6.02 27.68 4.17
N ALA A 86 7.28 27.28 4.16
CA ALA A 86 7.89 26.42 5.16
C ALA A 86 8.74 27.25 6.13
N TYR A 87 8.21 27.52 7.32
CA TYR A 87 8.88 28.32 8.34
C TYR A 87 9.83 27.45 9.16
N TYR A 88 11.03 27.98 9.43
CA TYR A 88 12.08 27.25 10.16
C TYR A 88 11.74 27.00 11.63
N SER A 89 11.02 27.93 12.27
CA SER A 89 10.58 27.80 13.66
C SER A 89 9.39 28.70 13.98
N THR A 90 8.81 28.52 15.17
CA THR A 90 7.75 29.40 15.70
C THR A 90 8.29 30.76 16.19
N ILE A 91 9.61 30.87 16.40
CA ILE A 91 10.27 32.07 16.92
C ILE A 91 10.82 32.94 15.76
N SER A 92 11.23 32.30 14.66
CA SER A 92 11.76 32.96 13.48
C SER A 92 10.66 33.21 12.45
N ARG A 93 10.71 34.38 11.80
CA ARG A 93 9.88 34.68 10.63
C ARG A 93 10.52 34.27 9.30
N ARG A 94 11.71 33.63 9.32
CA ARG A 94 12.33 33.10 8.11
C ARG A 94 11.54 31.89 7.61
N TYR A 95 11.35 31.82 6.29
CA TYR A 95 10.70 30.71 5.63
C TYR A 95 11.25 30.52 4.22
N GLU A 96 11.15 29.30 3.73
CA GLU A 96 11.28 28.99 2.31
C GLU A 96 9.90 29.02 1.66
N LYS A 97 9.84 29.48 0.41
CA LYS A 97 8.61 29.52 -0.39
C LYS A 97 8.85 28.83 -1.72
N PHE A 98 7.97 27.89 -2.06
CA PHE A 98 8.04 27.18 -3.34
C PHE A 98 6.65 26.78 -3.85
N VAL A 99 6.55 26.53 -5.15
CA VAL A 99 5.35 25.97 -5.78
C VAL A 99 5.30 24.48 -5.44
N ALA A 100 4.24 24.06 -4.75
CA ALA A 100 4.02 22.66 -4.40
C ALA A 100 3.18 21.92 -5.44
N LEU A 101 2.17 22.59 -6.02
CA LEU A 101 1.29 22.05 -7.06
C LEU A 101 0.91 23.17 -8.03
N GLU A 102 0.85 22.84 -9.32
CA GLU A 102 0.27 23.68 -10.36
C GLU A 102 -0.96 22.98 -10.94
N GLU A 103 -2.04 23.72 -11.17
CA GLU A 103 -3.21 23.25 -11.89
C GLU A 103 -3.37 24.06 -13.18
N SER A 104 -3.42 23.36 -14.31
CA SER A 104 -3.68 23.99 -15.60
C SER A 104 -5.14 24.48 -15.68
N PRO A 105 -5.42 25.55 -16.45
CA PRO A 105 -6.80 25.98 -16.71
C PRO A 105 -7.65 24.82 -17.25
N GLY A 106 -8.87 24.67 -16.75
CA GLY A 106 -9.79 23.61 -17.16
C GLY A 106 -9.52 22.22 -16.57
N SER A 107 -8.43 22.01 -15.81
CA SER A 107 -8.05 20.69 -15.28
C SER A 107 -8.82 20.26 -14.03
N TYR A 108 -9.42 21.19 -13.30
CA TYR A 108 -10.20 20.86 -12.10
C TYR A 108 -11.54 20.23 -12.48
N ASN A 109 -11.83 19.07 -11.89
CA ASN A 109 -13.12 18.40 -12.04
C ASN A 109 -13.63 17.94 -10.67
N GLU A 110 -14.71 18.57 -10.19
CA GLU A 110 -15.37 18.25 -8.92
C GLU A 110 -15.81 16.78 -8.84
N SER A 111 -16.22 16.18 -9.98
CA SER A 111 -16.75 14.81 -10.00
C SER A 111 -15.70 13.75 -9.62
N HIS A 112 -14.40 14.07 -9.74
CA HIS A 112 -13.32 13.16 -9.34
C HIS A 112 -13.24 12.94 -7.81
N TYR A 113 -13.91 13.80 -7.03
CA TYR A 113 -13.90 13.73 -5.56
C TYR A 113 -15.17 13.14 -4.97
N GLN A 114 -16.04 12.59 -5.82
CA GLN A 114 -17.32 11.97 -5.43
C GLN A 114 -17.47 10.59 -6.08
N PRO A 115 -18.20 9.64 -5.47
CA PRO A 115 -18.57 8.40 -6.13
C PRO A 115 -19.43 8.64 -7.39
N PRO A 116 -19.42 7.72 -8.37
CA PRO A 116 -18.68 6.46 -8.40
C PRO A 116 -17.19 6.67 -8.69
N PHE A 117 -16.32 5.97 -7.95
CA PHE A 117 -14.88 6.00 -8.19
C PHE A 117 -14.48 5.02 -9.30
N GLN A 118 -13.29 5.23 -9.86
CA GLN A 118 -12.76 4.41 -10.95
C GLN A 118 -12.62 2.93 -10.57
N TYR A 119 -12.26 2.65 -9.32
CA TYR A 119 -12.03 1.31 -8.82
C TYR A 119 -12.88 1.03 -7.58
N GLU A 120 -13.15 -0.25 -7.34
CA GLU A 120 -13.70 -0.71 -6.07
C GLU A 120 -12.55 -0.86 -5.05
N TYR A 121 -11.43 -1.44 -5.50
CA TYR A 121 -10.28 -1.76 -4.66
C TYR A 121 -8.97 -1.23 -5.23
N LEU A 122 -8.16 -0.62 -4.38
CA LEU A 122 -6.81 -0.21 -4.71
C LEU A 122 -5.81 -0.92 -3.80
N TYR A 123 -4.71 -1.41 -4.36
CA TYR A 123 -3.53 -1.78 -3.60
C TYR A 123 -2.47 -0.68 -3.67
N CYS A 124 -2.00 -0.23 -2.51
CA CYS A 124 -0.86 0.66 -2.37
C CYS A 124 0.29 -0.09 -1.69
N GLY A 125 1.28 -0.51 -2.50
CA GLY A 125 2.42 -1.26 -2.00
C GLY A 125 3.52 -0.41 -1.39
N SER A 126 4.24 -1.00 -0.44
CA SER A 126 5.52 -0.52 0.10
C SER A 126 6.61 -0.44 -0.98
N SER A 127 7.75 0.18 -0.66
CA SER A 127 8.94 0.22 -1.52
C SER A 127 9.43 -1.20 -1.86
N LEU A 128 9.59 -1.48 -3.15
CA LEU A 128 10.14 -2.74 -3.66
C LEU A 128 11.63 -2.61 -3.90
N TYR A 129 12.44 -3.31 -3.10
CA TYR A 129 13.91 -3.23 -3.14
C TYR A 129 14.53 -4.61 -3.00
N GLY A 130 15.85 -4.68 -3.23
CA GLY A 130 16.62 -5.91 -3.07
C GLY A 130 16.32 -6.97 -4.13
N ASN A 131 16.47 -8.22 -3.75
CA ASN A 131 16.51 -9.35 -4.68
C ASN A 131 15.16 -10.05 -4.81
N LEU A 132 14.19 -9.35 -5.40
CA LEU A 132 12.84 -9.89 -5.58
C LEU A 132 12.81 -11.05 -6.59
N SER A 133 12.05 -12.08 -6.24
CA SER A 133 11.79 -13.26 -7.06
C SER A 133 10.62 -13.00 -8.01
N ALA A 134 10.89 -13.06 -9.32
CA ALA A 134 9.89 -12.83 -10.35
C ALA A 134 8.74 -13.86 -10.31
N SER A 135 9.04 -15.12 -9.96
CA SER A 135 7.99 -16.15 -9.81
C SER A 135 7.04 -15.81 -8.67
N ARG A 136 7.57 -15.37 -7.52
CA ARG A 136 6.79 -14.97 -6.34
C ARG A 136 5.95 -13.73 -6.60
N ILE A 137 6.50 -12.73 -7.30
CA ILE A 137 5.73 -11.53 -7.71
C ILE A 137 4.62 -11.90 -8.70
N ARG A 138 4.88 -12.80 -9.64
CA ARG A 138 3.89 -13.28 -10.61
C ARG A 138 2.68 -13.91 -9.91
N GLU A 139 2.92 -14.89 -9.04
CA GLU A 139 1.83 -15.57 -8.32
C GLU A 139 1.07 -14.61 -7.38
N TRP A 140 1.77 -13.68 -6.71
CA TRP A 140 1.14 -12.68 -5.85
C TRP A 140 0.21 -11.76 -6.65
N MET A 141 0.68 -11.28 -7.81
CA MET A 141 -0.09 -10.37 -8.66
C MET A 141 -1.31 -11.08 -9.26
N ALA A 142 -1.13 -12.29 -9.80
CA ALA A 142 -2.22 -13.08 -10.35
C ALA A 142 -3.28 -13.41 -9.29
N TYR A 143 -2.84 -13.81 -8.09
CA TYR A 143 -3.71 -14.10 -6.97
C TYR A 143 -4.56 -12.90 -6.58
N HIS A 144 -3.93 -11.74 -6.33
CA HIS A 144 -4.67 -10.58 -5.86
C HIS A 144 -5.53 -9.94 -6.96
N ALA A 145 -5.10 -10.00 -8.23
CA ALA A 145 -5.94 -9.59 -9.35
C ALA A 145 -7.24 -10.39 -9.44
N HIS A 146 -7.20 -11.69 -9.14
CA HIS A 146 -8.39 -12.53 -9.03
C HIS A 146 -9.19 -12.20 -7.76
N PHE A 147 -8.51 -12.12 -6.60
CA PHE A 147 -9.13 -11.86 -5.29
C PHE A 147 -9.94 -10.56 -5.26
N PHE A 148 -9.38 -9.47 -5.80
CA PHE A 148 -10.04 -8.17 -5.87
C PHE A 148 -11.01 -8.05 -7.06
N GLY A 149 -10.92 -8.94 -8.06
CA GLY A 149 -11.76 -8.88 -9.25
C GLY A 149 -11.42 -7.70 -10.19
N PRO A 150 -12.23 -7.48 -11.24
CA PRO A 150 -11.86 -6.63 -12.39
C PRO A 150 -11.83 -5.12 -12.10
N ASN A 151 -12.54 -4.66 -11.06
CA ASN A 151 -12.60 -3.24 -10.70
C ASN A 151 -11.53 -2.91 -9.64
N SER A 152 -10.28 -3.28 -9.92
CA SER A 152 -9.16 -3.03 -9.02
C SER A 152 -7.92 -2.51 -9.73
N HIS A 153 -7.03 -1.90 -8.96
CA HIS A 153 -5.76 -1.41 -9.48
C HIS A 153 -4.63 -1.58 -8.46
N PHE A 154 -3.42 -1.85 -8.96
CA PHE A 154 -2.25 -2.17 -8.15
C PHE A 154 -1.13 -1.17 -8.39
N VAL A 155 -0.67 -0.51 -7.33
CA VAL A 155 0.41 0.48 -7.42
C VAL A 155 1.66 -0.09 -6.76
N PHE A 156 2.69 -0.30 -7.57
CA PHE A 156 4.01 -0.76 -7.15
C PHE A 156 5.02 0.39 -7.21
N HIS A 157 6.00 0.39 -6.30
CA HIS A 157 7.01 1.44 -6.22
C HIS A 157 8.40 0.80 -6.27
N ASP A 158 9.12 1.01 -7.37
CA ASP A 158 10.46 0.48 -7.59
C ASP A 158 11.53 1.30 -6.87
N ALA A 159 12.04 0.76 -5.77
CA ALA A 159 13.21 1.27 -5.05
C ALA A 159 14.48 0.46 -5.41
N GLY A 160 14.54 -0.08 -6.63
CA GLY A 160 15.65 -0.87 -7.16
C GLY A 160 15.43 -2.39 -7.09
N GLY A 161 14.24 -2.84 -6.66
CA GLY A 161 13.88 -4.25 -6.59
C GLY A 161 13.26 -4.81 -7.87
N ILE A 162 12.73 -3.96 -8.75
CA ILE A 162 12.08 -4.38 -10.00
C ILE A 162 13.13 -4.53 -11.11
N ARG A 163 13.91 -5.61 -11.01
CA ARG A 163 14.86 -6.03 -12.06
C ARG A 163 14.14 -6.50 -13.34
N PRO A 164 14.83 -6.70 -14.47
CA PRO A 164 14.20 -7.09 -15.74
C PRO A 164 13.25 -8.29 -15.65
N GLU A 165 13.56 -9.30 -14.84
CA GLU A 165 12.70 -10.48 -14.68
C GLU A 165 11.39 -10.15 -13.95
N VAL A 166 11.47 -9.28 -12.93
CA VAL A 166 10.28 -8.82 -12.18
C VAL A 166 9.45 -7.87 -13.04
N LYS A 167 10.11 -6.99 -13.80
CA LYS A 167 9.44 -6.14 -14.79
C LYS A 167 8.66 -6.98 -15.80
N ALA A 168 9.26 -8.04 -16.33
CA ALA A 168 8.62 -8.91 -17.32
C ALA A 168 7.34 -9.58 -16.82
N VAL A 169 7.23 -9.87 -15.52
CA VAL A 169 5.99 -10.45 -14.96
C VAL A 169 4.92 -9.42 -14.62
N LEU A 170 5.31 -8.17 -14.32
CA LEU A 170 4.37 -7.07 -14.04
C LEU A 170 3.87 -6.37 -15.32
N GLU A 171 4.70 -6.31 -16.36
CA GLU A 171 4.42 -5.53 -17.56
C GLU A 171 3.13 -5.93 -18.29
N PRO A 172 2.75 -7.22 -18.42
CA PRO A 172 1.46 -7.59 -18.97
C PRO A 172 0.28 -6.98 -18.20
N TRP A 173 0.36 -6.89 -16.87
CA TRP A 173 -0.66 -6.28 -16.02
C TRP A 173 -0.71 -4.76 -16.19
N VAL A 174 0.43 -4.11 -16.43
CA VAL A 174 0.50 -2.69 -16.77
C VAL A 174 -0.17 -2.44 -18.12
N LYS A 175 0.12 -3.26 -19.13
CA LYS A 175 -0.46 -3.14 -20.50
C LYS A 175 -1.98 -3.26 -20.52
N VAL A 176 -2.56 -4.11 -19.67
CA VAL A 176 -4.03 -4.22 -19.51
C VAL A 176 -4.63 -3.22 -18.53
N GLY A 177 -3.86 -2.24 -18.05
CA GLY A 177 -4.34 -1.17 -17.16
C GLY A 177 -4.63 -1.60 -15.72
N ARG A 178 -4.19 -2.79 -15.31
CA ARG A 178 -4.44 -3.36 -13.98
C ARG A 178 -3.38 -2.94 -12.96
N ALA A 179 -2.18 -2.55 -13.39
CA ALA A 179 -1.10 -2.15 -12.50
C ALA A 179 -0.38 -0.90 -12.99
N THR A 180 0.23 -0.18 -12.04
CA THR A 180 1.16 0.92 -12.27
C THR A 180 2.45 0.65 -11.52
N VAL A 181 3.59 0.91 -12.17
CA VAL A 181 4.92 0.86 -11.53
C VAL A 181 5.50 2.27 -11.49
N GLN A 182 5.77 2.77 -10.29
CA GLN A 182 6.39 4.06 -10.04
C GLN A 182 7.88 3.89 -9.78
N ASP A 183 8.74 4.59 -10.52
CA ASP A 183 10.17 4.62 -10.22
C ASP A 183 10.44 5.60 -9.07
N ILE A 184 11.02 5.10 -7.99
CA ILE A 184 11.36 5.89 -6.80
C ILE A 184 12.83 5.73 -6.40
N ARG A 185 13.70 5.24 -7.30
CA ARG A 185 15.10 4.92 -6.99
C ARG A 185 15.91 6.10 -6.47
N SER A 186 15.62 7.31 -6.95
CA SER A 186 16.26 8.55 -6.48
C SER A 186 16.02 8.85 -4.99
N GLN A 187 14.98 8.27 -4.39
CA GLN A 187 14.73 8.45 -2.95
C GLN A 187 15.83 7.82 -2.08
N ALA A 188 16.65 6.92 -2.62
CA ALA A 188 17.76 6.31 -1.89
C ALA A 188 18.84 7.32 -1.44
N GLU A 189 18.87 8.53 -2.04
CA GLU A 189 19.75 9.63 -1.62
C GLU A 189 19.41 10.16 -0.22
N TYR A 190 18.16 9.97 0.23
CA TYR A 190 17.67 10.48 1.51
C TYR A 190 17.48 9.34 2.52
N ASP A 191 18.30 9.34 3.56
CA ASP A 191 18.26 8.33 4.63
C ASP A 191 17.02 8.49 5.53
N GLY A 192 15.93 7.84 5.14
CA GLY A 192 14.72 7.64 5.94
C GLY A 192 14.49 6.17 6.29
N TYR A 193 13.34 5.88 6.89
CA TYR A 193 13.01 4.54 7.35
C TYR A 193 12.71 3.59 6.18
N TYR A 194 13.44 2.47 6.11
CA TYR A 194 13.14 1.30 5.26
C TYR A 194 12.86 1.66 3.79
N TYR A 195 13.83 2.27 3.10
CA TYR A 195 13.67 2.78 1.73
C TYR A 195 12.51 3.77 1.61
N ASN A 196 12.40 4.67 2.59
CA ASN A 196 11.38 5.70 2.68
C ASN A 196 9.94 5.15 2.64
N GLN A 197 9.68 4.00 3.25
CA GLN A 197 8.39 3.32 3.18
C GLN A 197 7.20 4.21 3.57
N PHE A 198 7.32 4.98 4.67
CA PHE A 198 6.26 5.92 5.10
C PHE A 198 5.99 7.01 4.08
N LEU A 199 7.01 7.42 3.32
CA LEU A 199 6.92 8.41 2.27
C LEU A 199 6.08 7.89 1.11
N VAL A 200 6.37 6.66 0.72
CA VAL A 200 5.77 5.96 -0.41
C VAL A 200 4.31 5.63 -0.15
N VAL A 201 3.97 5.11 1.03
CA VAL A 201 2.56 4.82 1.37
C VAL A 201 1.72 6.09 1.46
N ASN A 202 2.31 7.23 1.86
CA ASN A 202 1.60 8.52 1.86
C ASN A 202 1.51 9.15 0.47
N ASP A 203 2.53 9.03 -0.40
CA ASP A 203 2.41 9.39 -1.83
C ASP A 203 1.24 8.64 -2.46
N CYS A 204 1.19 7.31 -2.30
CA CYS A 204 0.13 6.48 -2.88
C CYS A 204 -1.26 6.83 -2.32
N LEU A 205 -1.37 6.97 -0.99
CA LEU A 205 -2.62 7.38 -0.33
C LEU A 205 -3.17 8.68 -0.92
N HIS A 206 -2.33 9.70 -1.07
CA HIS A 206 -2.79 11.02 -1.49
C HIS A 206 -2.97 11.12 -3.01
N ARG A 207 -2.13 10.45 -3.80
CA ARG A 207 -2.26 10.36 -5.26
C ARG A 207 -3.56 9.69 -5.69
N TYR A 208 -3.96 8.64 -4.97
CA TYR A 208 -5.14 7.82 -5.29
C TYR A 208 -6.27 7.96 -4.26
N ARG A 209 -6.29 9.05 -3.49
CA ARG A 209 -7.22 9.29 -2.38
C ARG A 209 -8.69 9.07 -2.74
N HIS A 210 -9.05 9.40 -3.97
CA HIS A 210 -10.40 9.31 -4.54
C HIS A 210 -10.47 8.38 -5.76
N ALA A 211 -9.53 7.44 -5.90
CA ALA A 211 -9.54 6.49 -7.01
C ALA A 211 -10.35 5.23 -6.70
N ALA A 212 -10.58 4.91 -5.42
CA ALA A 212 -11.25 3.67 -5.01
C ALA A 212 -12.12 3.80 -3.77
N ASN A 213 -13.07 2.86 -3.61
CA ASN A 213 -13.88 2.73 -2.39
C ASN A 213 -13.02 2.31 -1.18
N TRP A 214 -12.12 1.34 -1.38
CA TRP A 214 -11.19 0.83 -0.37
C TRP A 214 -9.75 0.75 -0.91
N THR A 215 -8.79 1.20 -0.09
CA THR A 215 -7.36 1.07 -0.35
C THR A 215 -6.74 0.10 0.66
N PHE A 216 -5.99 -0.87 0.17
CA PHE A 216 -5.31 -1.90 0.95
C PHE A 216 -3.81 -1.64 1.01
N PHE A 217 -3.24 -1.82 2.20
CA PHE A 217 -1.82 -1.70 2.48
C PHE A 217 -1.32 -2.99 3.11
N PHE A 218 -0.56 -3.76 2.34
CA PHE A 218 0.06 -5.02 2.70
C PHE A 218 1.29 -5.27 1.82
N ASP A 219 2.10 -6.27 2.13
CA ASP A 219 3.36 -6.53 1.45
C ASP A 219 3.24 -7.66 0.41
N VAL A 220 4.22 -7.73 -0.49
CA VAL A 220 4.23 -8.68 -1.63
C VAL A 220 4.57 -10.13 -1.26
N ASP A 221 4.79 -10.40 0.02
CA ASP A 221 4.89 -11.75 0.60
C ASP A 221 3.67 -12.14 1.46
N GLU A 222 2.59 -11.36 1.35
CA GLU A 222 1.34 -11.55 2.10
C GLU A 222 0.15 -11.79 1.17
N TYR A 223 -0.70 -12.76 1.50
CA TYR A 223 -1.84 -13.17 0.67
C TYR A 223 -3.14 -13.03 1.45
N LEU A 224 -4.00 -12.09 1.03
CA LEU A 224 -5.32 -11.92 1.64
C LEU A 224 -6.17 -13.17 1.46
N TYR A 225 -6.91 -13.57 2.49
CA TYR A 225 -7.73 -14.77 2.48
C TYR A 225 -9.06 -14.55 3.21
N LEU A 226 -10.12 -15.10 2.62
CA LEU A 226 -11.48 -15.04 3.15
C LEU A 226 -11.89 -16.44 3.64
N PRO A 227 -12.11 -16.64 4.95
CA PRO A 227 -12.60 -17.91 5.47
C PRO A 227 -14.05 -18.17 5.05
N GLU A 228 -14.46 -19.44 5.13
CA GLU A 228 -15.86 -19.88 4.97
C GLU A 228 -16.52 -19.54 3.61
N GLY A 229 -15.72 -19.36 2.54
CA GLY A 229 -16.26 -19.10 1.20
C GLY A 229 -16.92 -17.73 1.03
N ARG A 230 -16.64 -16.78 1.92
CA ARG A 230 -17.16 -15.41 1.86
C ARG A 230 -16.59 -14.65 0.65
N THR A 231 -17.32 -13.62 0.23
CA THR A 231 -16.84 -12.67 -0.80
C THR A 231 -16.27 -11.42 -0.15
N LEU A 232 -15.31 -10.78 -0.81
CA LEU A 232 -14.71 -9.53 -0.31
C LEU A 232 -15.77 -8.44 -0.14
N ALA A 233 -16.69 -8.31 -1.10
CA ALA A 233 -17.82 -7.39 -1.03
C ALA A 233 -18.65 -7.58 0.24
N SER A 234 -19.02 -8.83 0.57
CA SER A 234 -19.81 -9.12 1.79
C SER A 234 -19.08 -8.76 3.09
N VAL A 235 -17.75 -8.85 3.12
CA VAL A 235 -16.94 -8.45 4.27
C VAL A 235 -16.88 -6.93 4.37
N LEU A 236 -16.67 -6.24 3.24
CA LEU A 236 -16.58 -4.79 3.21
C LEU A 236 -17.90 -4.10 3.47
N ASP A 237 -19.03 -4.68 3.06
CA ASP A 237 -20.37 -4.20 3.41
C ASP A 237 -20.58 -4.19 4.93
N LYS A 238 -20.18 -5.28 5.62
CA LYS A 238 -20.21 -5.37 7.08
C LYS A 238 -19.28 -4.35 7.76
N LEU A 239 -18.19 -3.98 7.09
CA LEU A 239 -17.17 -3.06 7.60
C LEU A 239 -17.36 -1.62 7.11
N SER A 240 -18.40 -1.33 6.32
CA SER A 240 -18.67 -0.02 5.70
C SER A 240 -18.82 1.14 6.71
N GLY A 241 -19.29 0.83 7.93
CA GLY A 241 -19.39 1.77 9.05
C GLY A 241 -18.04 2.17 9.68
N PHE A 242 -16.95 1.51 9.29
CA PHE A 242 -15.59 1.84 9.71
C PHE A 242 -14.83 2.54 8.59
N THR A 243 -13.98 3.48 8.95
CA THR A 243 -13.04 4.11 8.02
C THR A 243 -11.86 3.19 7.71
N GLN A 244 -11.44 2.39 8.69
CA GLN A 244 -10.30 1.50 8.59
C GLN A 244 -10.57 0.22 9.38
N PHE A 245 -10.07 -0.90 8.88
CA PHE A 245 -9.95 -2.12 9.65
C PHE A 245 -8.58 -2.76 9.45
N THR A 246 -8.03 -3.37 10.50
CA THR A 246 -6.83 -4.20 10.37
C THR A 246 -7.20 -5.63 10.04
N ILE A 247 -6.27 -6.38 9.45
CA ILE A 247 -6.40 -7.75 9.00
C ILE A 247 -5.43 -8.58 9.84
N GLU A 248 -5.89 -9.72 10.33
CA GLU A 248 -5.07 -10.62 11.16
C GLU A 248 -4.11 -11.46 10.30
N GLN A 249 -2.90 -11.66 10.84
CA GLN A 249 -1.86 -12.45 10.22
C GLN A 249 -2.01 -13.96 10.52
N ASN A 250 -1.90 -14.77 9.47
CA ASN A 250 -1.59 -16.20 9.48
C ASN A 250 -0.12 -16.41 9.06
N PRO A 251 0.83 -16.53 10.01
CA PRO A 251 2.24 -16.71 9.67
C PRO A 251 2.47 -18.11 9.09
N MET A 252 3.09 -18.16 7.92
CA MET A 252 3.45 -19.39 7.24
C MET A 252 4.94 -19.67 7.41
N SER A 253 5.31 -20.95 7.35
CA SER A 253 6.69 -21.32 7.11
C SER A 253 7.15 -20.80 5.76
N SER A 254 8.38 -20.31 5.69
CA SER A 254 9.03 -19.89 4.44
C SER A 254 10.03 -20.91 3.91
N LYS A 255 9.95 -22.16 4.39
CA LYS A 255 10.82 -23.25 3.93
C LYS A 255 10.28 -24.67 4.02
N LEU A 256 9.29 -24.92 4.88
CA LEU A 256 8.73 -26.26 5.07
C LEU A 256 7.75 -26.60 3.95
N CYS A 257 7.94 -27.77 3.35
CA CYS A 257 7.07 -28.36 2.34
C CYS A 257 6.77 -29.81 2.69
N VAL A 258 5.72 -30.36 2.08
CA VAL A 258 5.31 -31.75 2.33
C VAL A 258 6.29 -32.69 1.65
N LEU A 259 6.78 -33.69 2.38
CA LEU A 259 7.49 -34.81 1.78
C LEU A 259 6.46 -35.75 1.12
N ASP A 260 6.27 -35.60 -0.19
CA ASP A 260 5.47 -36.51 -1.00
C ASP A 260 6.30 -37.02 -2.19
N PRO A 261 6.77 -38.28 -2.18
CA PRO A 261 7.55 -38.84 -3.27
C PRO A 261 6.82 -38.92 -4.62
N LYS A 262 5.50 -38.74 -4.64
CA LYS A 262 4.68 -38.82 -5.86
C LYS A 262 4.40 -37.45 -6.48
N GLU A 263 4.66 -36.37 -5.76
CA GLU A 263 4.30 -35.02 -6.19
C GLU A 263 5.46 -34.35 -6.93
N ASP A 264 5.16 -33.79 -8.11
CA ASP A 264 6.10 -32.97 -8.87
C ASP A 264 5.91 -31.48 -8.52
N TYR A 265 6.73 -31.01 -7.58
CA TYR A 265 6.73 -29.61 -7.14
C TYR A 265 7.18 -28.62 -8.22
N SER A 266 7.75 -29.04 -9.34
CA SER A 266 8.30 -28.11 -10.35
C SER A 266 7.24 -27.18 -10.97
N LYS A 267 5.97 -27.60 -10.97
CA LYS A 267 4.84 -26.86 -11.57
C LYS A 267 4.02 -26.06 -10.55
N GLU A 268 4.33 -26.21 -9.27
CA GLU A 268 3.66 -25.51 -8.18
C GLU A 268 4.27 -24.12 -7.94
N TRP A 269 3.42 -23.16 -7.62
CA TRP A 269 3.79 -21.86 -7.08
C TRP A 269 4.16 -21.99 -5.61
N GLY A 270 4.87 -21.03 -5.05
CA GLY A 270 5.37 -21.19 -3.69
C GLY A 270 4.26 -21.17 -2.62
N PHE A 271 3.11 -20.49 -2.84
CA PHE A 271 1.98 -20.61 -1.90
C PHE A 271 1.27 -21.97 -1.96
N GLU A 272 1.43 -22.74 -3.05
CA GLU A 272 0.97 -24.14 -3.13
C GLU A 272 1.87 -25.07 -2.33
N LYS A 273 3.16 -24.74 -2.26
CA LYS A 273 4.19 -25.56 -1.60
C LYS A 273 4.27 -25.32 -0.09
N LEU A 274 4.24 -24.05 0.31
CA LEU A 274 4.46 -23.60 1.68
C LEU A 274 3.16 -23.73 2.51
N VAL A 275 2.79 -24.95 2.86
CA VAL A 275 1.47 -25.28 3.47
C VAL A 275 1.52 -25.51 4.98
N PHE A 276 2.56 -25.01 5.64
CA PHE A 276 2.72 -25.15 7.09
C PHE A 276 2.52 -23.81 7.79
N ARG A 277 1.39 -23.66 8.49
CA ARG A 277 1.05 -22.46 9.27
C ARG A 277 1.56 -22.57 10.69
N ASN A 278 2.21 -21.53 11.17
CA ASN A 278 2.61 -21.41 12.57
C ASN A 278 1.35 -21.34 13.46
N SER A 279 1.27 -22.23 14.46
CA SER A 279 0.12 -22.37 15.35
C SER A 279 0.25 -21.63 16.69
N ILE A 280 1.36 -20.93 16.93
CA ILE A 280 1.55 -20.12 18.14
C ILE A 280 0.51 -18.99 18.16
N THR A 281 -0.37 -19.06 19.15
CA THR A 281 -1.37 -18.04 19.50
C THR A 281 -0.78 -16.98 20.44
N GLY A 282 -1.08 -15.71 20.23
CA GLY A 282 -0.61 -14.59 21.05
C GLY A 282 -0.70 -13.26 20.30
N VAL A 283 -0.48 -12.14 20.99
CA VAL A 283 -0.56 -10.79 20.38
C VAL A 283 0.59 -10.59 19.39
N ARG A 284 0.32 -10.80 18.10
CA ARG A 284 1.18 -10.35 17.01
C ARG A 284 0.76 -8.94 16.62
N ARG A 285 1.72 -8.01 16.64
CA ARG A 285 1.47 -6.58 16.39
C ARG A 285 1.56 -6.20 14.91
N ASP A 286 2.21 -7.03 14.10
CA ASP A 286 2.24 -6.84 12.65
C ASP A 286 0.85 -7.07 12.10
N ARG A 287 0.22 -5.97 11.71
CA ARG A 287 -1.10 -5.92 11.10
C ARG A 287 -0.98 -5.23 9.77
N LYS A 288 -1.80 -5.68 8.83
CA LYS A 288 -2.09 -4.97 7.58
C LYS A 288 -3.51 -4.46 7.62
N TYR A 289 -3.88 -3.60 6.68
CA TYR A 289 -5.17 -2.91 6.81
C TYR A 289 -5.74 -2.49 5.46
N ALA A 290 -7.05 -2.25 5.49
CA ALA A 290 -7.74 -1.53 4.45
C ALA A 290 -8.36 -0.26 5.03
N ILE A 291 -8.46 0.77 4.19
CA ILE A 291 -8.89 2.11 4.58
C ILE A 291 -9.70 2.77 3.46
N GLN A 292 -10.72 3.54 3.84
CA GLN A 292 -11.36 4.49 2.94
C GLN A 292 -10.47 5.74 2.83
N ALA A 293 -9.56 5.76 1.84
CA ALA A 293 -8.49 6.77 1.73
C ALA A 293 -8.98 8.23 1.80
N ARG A 294 -10.17 8.53 1.26
CA ARG A 294 -10.84 9.84 1.36
C ARG A 294 -10.99 10.39 2.79
N LYS A 295 -11.06 9.51 3.79
CA LYS A 295 -11.20 9.83 5.23
C LYS A 295 -9.86 9.81 6.01
N ALA A 296 -8.73 9.67 5.33
CA ALA A 296 -7.40 9.62 5.95
C ALA A 296 -6.60 10.90 5.68
N TYR A 297 -5.87 11.43 6.66
CA TYR A 297 -5.00 12.60 6.48
C TYR A 297 -3.53 12.23 6.29
N ALA A 298 -3.15 11.05 6.75
CA ALA A 298 -1.87 10.40 6.50
C ALA A 298 -2.05 8.90 6.78
N THR A 299 -1.04 8.08 6.51
CA THR A 299 -1.06 6.67 6.85
C THR A 299 0.29 6.13 7.31
N GLY A 300 0.26 5.00 8.01
CA GLY A 300 1.44 4.26 8.47
C GLY A 300 1.55 2.88 7.82
N VAL A 301 2.56 2.11 8.21
CA VAL A 301 2.87 0.80 7.59
C VAL A 301 2.00 -0.35 8.13
N HIS A 302 1.44 -0.20 9.34
CA HIS A 302 0.55 -1.19 9.96
C HIS A 302 -0.90 -0.74 10.12
N MET A 303 -1.11 0.58 10.23
CA MET A 303 -2.41 1.23 10.25
C MET A 303 -2.21 2.74 10.13
N SER A 304 -3.28 3.47 9.80
CA SER A 304 -3.34 4.91 10.00
C SER A 304 -3.83 5.25 11.41
N GLU A 305 -3.15 6.20 12.04
CA GLU A 305 -3.58 6.91 13.26
C GLU A 305 -4.21 8.28 12.93
N ASN A 306 -4.24 8.66 11.66
CA ASN A 306 -4.63 9.99 11.19
C ASN A 306 -5.89 9.89 10.32
N VAL A 307 -7.00 9.43 10.91
CA VAL A 307 -8.27 9.19 10.20
C VAL A 307 -9.45 9.90 10.84
N ILE A 308 -10.50 10.15 10.06
CA ILE A 308 -11.82 10.55 10.55
C ILE A 308 -12.72 9.32 10.59
N GLY A 309 -13.42 9.10 11.71
CA GLY A 309 -14.39 8.02 11.88
C GLY A 309 -13.86 6.83 12.66
N LYS A 310 -14.63 5.75 12.70
CA LYS A 310 -14.35 4.57 13.53
C LYS A 310 -13.31 3.66 12.89
N THR A 311 -12.52 2.99 13.71
CA THR A 311 -11.62 1.91 13.29
C THR A 311 -11.98 0.61 14.01
N THR A 312 -11.63 -0.54 13.43
CA THR A 312 -11.79 -1.84 14.11
C THR A 312 -10.58 -2.74 13.89
N HIS A 313 -10.34 -3.59 14.88
CA HIS A 313 -9.35 -4.66 14.82
C HIS A 313 -9.98 -6.04 14.83
N LYS A 314 -11.30 -6.11 15.01
CA LYS A 314 -12.06 -7.36 15.15
C LYS A 314 -12.48 -7.86 13.79
N THR A 315 -11.57 -8.52 13.09
CA THR A 315 -11.74 -9.03 11.71
C THR A 315 -11.29 -10.48 11.56
N GLU A 316 -10.87 -11.11 12.66
CA GLU A 316 -10.24 -12.42 12.72
C GLU A 316 -11.10 -13.50 12.03
N ASP A 317 -12.42 -13.45 12.16
CA ASP A 317 -13.34 -14.41 11.53
C ASP A 317 -13.85 -13.99 10.14
N MET A 318 -13.39 -12.85 9.62
CA MET A 318 -13.88 -12.26 8.38
C MET A 318 -12.84 -12.23 7.27
N ILE A 319 -11.60 -11.86 7.60
CA ILE A 319 -10.50 -11.72 6.66
C ILE A 319 -9.17 -11.89 7.39
N ARG A 320 -8.26 -12.63 6.77
CA ARG A 320 -6.90 -12.87 7.26
C ARG A 320 -5.92 -12.64 6.13
N TYR A 321 -4.62 -12.66 6.43
CA TYR A 321 -3.60 -12.77 5.40
C TYR A 321 -2.56 -13.82 5.75
N TYR A 322 -2.17 -14.63 4.78
CA TYR A 322 -1.05 -15.56 4.92
C TYR A 322 0.26 -14.83 4.69
N HIS A 323 1.15 -14.82 5.68
CA HIS A 323 2.44 -14.12 5.61
C HIS A 323 3.57 -15.13 5.42
N TYR A 324 4.16 -15.14 4.22
CA TYR A 324 5.28 -16.00 3.85
C TYR A 324 6.62 -15.27 4.02
N HIS A 325 6.91 -14.91 5.27
CA HIS A 325 8.00 -14.01 5.62
C HIS A 325 9.34 -14.36 4.96
N ASN A 326 9.96 -13.38 4.29
CA ASN A 326 11.22 -13.50 3.56
C ASN A 326 11.21 -14.46 2.35
N SER A 327 10.06 -15.03 1.96
CA SER A 327 10.00 -15.90 0.78
C SER A 327 10.14 -15.14 -0.54
N ILE A 328 9.81 -13.84 -0.57
CA ILE A 328 9.86 -13.02 -1.79
C ILE A 328 11.29 -12.80 -2.31
N ASN A 329 12.29 -12.91 -1.43
CA ASN A 329 13.71 -12.74 -1.76
C ASN A 329 14.43 -14.05 -2.08
N VAL A 330 13.70 -15.17 -2.10
CA VAL A 330 14.26 -16.50 -2.43
C VAL A 330 14.16 -16.72 -3.93
N PHE A 331 15.31 -16.85 -4.58
CA PHE A 331 15.38 -17.24 -5.99
C PHE A 331 15.14 -18.74 -6.15
N GLY A 332 14.31 -19.11 -7.13
CA GLY A 332 14.03 -20.50 -7.45
C GLY A 332 13.09 -21.16 -6.43
N GLU A 333 13.53 -22.29 -5.87
CA GLU A 333 12.70 -23.18 -5.06
C GLU A 333 12.59 -22.68 -3.60
N PRO A 334 11.39 -22.30 -3.12
CA PRO A 334 11.19 -21.93 -1.72
C PRO A 334 11.24 -23.12 -0.75
N CYS A 335 10.97 -24.35 -1.19
CA CYS A 335 11.10 -25.54 -0.37
C CYS A 335 12.57 -25.83 -0.04
N ARG A 336 12.92 -25.73 1.25
CA ARG A 336 14.26 -26.09 1.72
C ARG A 336 14.25 -27.28 2.67
N GLU A 337 13.11 -27.56 3.28
CA GLU A 337 12.93 -28.65 4.24
C GLU A 337 11.65 -29.42 3.92
N PHE A 338 11.75 -30.74 3.83
CA PHE A 338 10.64 -31.62 3.52
C PHE A 338 10.27 -32.44 4.74
N ILE A 339 9.01 -32.35 5.17
CA ILE A 339 8.51 -33.06 6.34
C ILE A 339 7.26 -33.89 5.98
N PRO A 340 7.06 -35.07 6.60
CA PRO A 340 5.84 -35.85 6.36
C PRO A 340 4.58 -35.04 6.66
N LEU A 341 3.52 -35.30 5.91
CA LEU A 341 2.21 -34.71 6.17
C LEU A 341 1.71 -35.17 7.55
N PRO A 342 1.45 -34.24 8.50
CA PRO A 342 0.90 -34.63 9.80
C PRO A 342 -0.54 -35.16 9.62
N PRO A 343 -0.97 -36.12 10.46
CA PRO A 343 -2.38 -36.49 10.53
C PRO A 343 -3.25 -35.25 10.76
N LYS A 344 -4.49 -35.25 10.25
CA LYS A 344 -5.39 -34.10 10.32
C LYS A 344 -5.57 -33.63 11.77
N GLY A 345 -5.27 -32.35 12.01
CA GLY A 345 -5.38 -31.73 13.35
C GLY A 345 -4.13 -31.88 14.23
N ASN A 346 -3.12 -32.65 13.80
CA ASN A 346 -1.86 -32.75 14.52
C ASN A 346 -0.92 -31.59 14.21
N VAL A 347 -0.05 -31.33 15.18
CA VAL A 347 1.03 -30.33 15.09
C VAL A 347 2.34 -31.05 14.75
N THR A 348 3.10 -30.48 13.82
CA THR A 348 4.50 -30.85 13.57
C THR A 348 5.42 -29.80 14.18
N TRP A 349 6.41 -30.22 14.95
CA TRP A 349 7.40 -29.32 15.52
C TRP A 349 8.61 -29.21 14.61
N PHE A 350 9.03 -27.98 14.34
CA PHE A 350 10.24 -27.70 13.57
C PHE A 350 10.91 -26.44 14.13
N GLU A 351 12.20 -26.49 14.45
CA GLU A 351 12.95 -25.38 15.05
C GLU A 351 12.24 -24.74 16.26
N LYS A 352 11.64 -25.57 17.13
CA LYS A 352 10.86 -25.15 18.31
C LYS A 352 9.59 -24.34 17.99
N ILE A 353 9.15 -24.32 16.75
CA ILE A 353 7.88 -23.72 16.32
C ILE A 353 6.87 -24.84 16.00
N PRO A 354 5.66 -24.79 16.58
CA PRO A 354 4.59 -25.71 16.25
C PRO A 354 3.89 -25.28 14.96
N TYR A 355 3.89 -26.15 13.95
CA TYR A 355 3.21 -25.94 12.67
C TYR A 355 2.00 -26.86 12.51
N VAL A 356 0.97 -26.38 11.83
CA VAL A 356 -0.17 -27.17 11.36
C VAL A 356 -0.23 -27.13 9.84
N TYR A 357 -0.72 -28.21 9.25
CA TYR A 357 -0.98 -28.27 7.82
C TYR A 357 -2.18 -27.39 7.45
N ASP A 358 -1.99 -26.50 6.48
CA ASP A 358 -2.98 -25.55 5.97
C ASP A 358 -2.81 -25.41 4.44
N ASP A 359 -3.71 -26.05 3.70
CA ASP A 359 -3.71 -26.12 2.24
C ASP A 359 -4.74 -25.19 1.58
N ASN A 360 -5.32 -24.24 2.34
CA ASN A 360 -6.36 -23.36 1.83
C ASN A 360 -5.92 -22.58 0.58
N MET A 361 -4.69 -22.06 0.58
CA MET A 361 -4.11 -21.36 -0.56
C MET A 361 -3.76 -22.31 -1.71
N LYS A 362 -3.32 -23.55 -1.41
CA LYS A 362 -3.01 -24.56 -2.42
C LYS A 362 -4.26 -24.90 -3.26
N ARG A 363 -5.42 -25.06 -2.62
CA ARG A 363 -6.67 -25.47 -3.28
C ARG A 363 -7.18 -24.49 -4.35
N ILE A 364 -6.85 -23.20 -4.24
CA ILE A 364 -7.32 -22.18 -5.17
C ILE A 364 -6.35 -21.92 -6.33
N ALA A 365 -5.12 -22.44 -6.26
CA ALA A 365 -4.06 -22.13 -7.22
C ALA A 365 -4.42 -22.45 -8.67
N GLY A 366 -5.09 -23.58 -8.92
CA GLY A 366 -5.52 -23.98 -10.26
C GLY A 366 -6.41 -22.93 -10.92
N ALA A 367 -7.37 -22.37 -10.16
CA ALA A 367 -8.25 -21.31 -10.64
C ALA A 367 -7.48 -20.02 -10.94
N ILE A 368 -6.51 -19.66 -10.09
CA ILE A 368 -5.69 -18.45 -10.29
C ILE A 368 -4.81 -18.57 -11.55
N LYS A 369 -4.18 -19.73 -11.77
CA LYS A 369 -3.36 -19.99 -12.96
C LYS A 369 -4.19 -19.89 -14.24
N GLN A 370 -5.41 -20.44 -14.22
CA GLN A 370 -6.34 -20.34 -15.34
C GLN A 370 -6.75 -18.88 -15.59
N PHE A 371 -7.15 -18.15 -14.54
CA PHE A 371 -7.50 -16.73 -14.60
C PHE A 371 -6.37 -15.86 -15.18
N GLU A 372 -5.13 -16.08 -14.73
CA GLU A 372 -3.96 -15.38 -15.24
C GLU A 372 -3.79 -15.58 -16.76
N LYS A 373 -3.92 -16.84 -17.22
CA LYS A 373 -3.81 -17.18 -18.63
C LYS A 373 -4.91 -16.52 -19.47
N GLU A 374 -6.14 -16.50 -18.97
CA GLU A 374 -7.28 -15.86 -19.65
C GLU A 374 -7.15 -14.33 -19.68
N THR A 375 -6.62 -13.72 -18.62
CA THR A 375 -6.58 -12.25 -18.49
C THR A 375 -5.41 -11.62 -19.23
N ILE A 376 -4.21 -12.21 -19.14
CA ILE A 376 -2.98 -11.62 -19.68
C ILE A 376 -2.19 -12.55 -20.61
N GLY A 377 -2.72 -13.73 -20.94
CA GLY A 377 -2.01 -14.73 -21.75
C GLY A 377 -1.60 -14.21 -23.13
N SER A 378 -2.41 -13.37 -23.77
CA SER A 378 -2.11 -12.74 -25.06
C SER A 378 -1.02 -11.68 -25.01
N PHE A 379 -0.63 -11.20 -23.82
CA PHE A 379 0.38 -10.15 -23.63
C PHE A 379 1.75 -10.71 -23.22
N ARG A 380 1.90 -12.04 -23.23
CA ARG A 380 3.13 -12.76 -22.87
C ARG A 380 4.01 -13.16 -24.06
N THR A 381 3.57 -12.86 -25.28
CA THR A 381 4.31 -13.12 -26.52
C THR A 381 5.40 -12.09 -26.75
#